data_AF-A0A227J3P8-F1
#
_entry.id   AF-A0A227J3P8-F1
#
_cell.length_a   1.000
_cell.length_b   1.000
_cell.length_c   1.000
_cell.angle_alpha   90.00
_cell.angle_beta   90.00
_cell.angle_gamma   90.00
#
_symmetry.space_group_name_H-M   'P 1'
#
loop_
_entity.id
_entity.type
_entity.pdbx_description
1 polymer ?
#
loop_
_entity_poly.entity_id
_entity_poly.type
_entity_poly.pdbx_seq_one_letter_code
_entity_poly.pdbx_strand_id
1 'polypeptide(L)'
;SRVLEHARRIITPLVSGIVVTLIGLTLIQVGLVSMGGGYAAMGDGTFGSLDKLALAGTVLGLIVILNRSKNPYIRVASIVIAMLVGYVMAYFMGMVDTSKLGETNLVALP
;
A
#
# COMPACT_ATOMS: atom_id res chain seq x y z
N SER A 1 -13.90 -23.71 -27.86
CA SER A 1 -13.56 -24.42 -26.61
C SER A 1 -12.17 -25.08 -26.59
N ARG A 2 -11.59 -25.48 -27.74
CA ARG A 2 -10.29 -26.22 -27.79
C ARG A 2 -9.04 -25.42 -27.34
N VAL A 3 -9.12 -24.09 -27.29
CA VAL A 3 -8.00 -23.19 -26.93
C VAL A 3 -7.72 -23.19 -25.42
N LEU A 4 -8.74 -23.37 -24.58
CA LEU A 4 -8.60 -23.37 -23.10
C LEU A 4 -7.87 -24.62 -22.60
N GLU A 5 -7.99 -25.75 -23.29
CA GLU A 5 -7.29 -26.99 -22.94
C GLU A 5 -5.77 -26.89 -23.20
N HIS A 6 -5.38 -26.16 -24.25
CA HIS A 6 -3.97 -25.90 -24.56
C HIS A 6 -3.35 -24.87 -23.59
N ALA A 7 -4.10 -23.84 -23.20
CA ALA A 7 -3.66 -22.87 -22.19
C ALA A 7 -3.38 -23.52 -20.82
N ARG A 8 -4.20 -24.48 -20.40
CA ARG A 8 -4.01 -25.24 -19.14
C ARG A 8 -2.82 -26.22 -19.20
N ARG A 9 -2.42 -26.64 -20.39
CA ARG A 9 -1.28 -27.54 -20.61
C ARG A 9 0.06 -26.78 -20.62
N ILE A 10 0.05 -25.53 -21.05
CA ILE A 10 1.20 -24.62 -21.06
C ILE A 10 1.39 -23.96 -19.70
N ILE A 11 0.29 -23.51 -19.07
CA ILE A 11 0.30 -22.94 -17.72
C ILE A 11 0.12 -24.09 -16.72
N THR A 12 1.22 -24.81 -16.48
CA THR A 12 1.25 -25.75 -15.35
C THR A 12 1.07 -24.98 -14.04
N PRO A 13 0.45 -25.59 -13.01
CA PRO A 13 0.23 -24.93 -11.71
C PRO A 13 1.52 -24.39 -11.07
N LEU A 14 2.69 -24.95 -11.43
CA LEU A 14 4.00 -24.46 -11.03
C LEU A 14 4.30 -23.07 -11.63
N VAL A 15 4.08 -22.86 -12.92
CA VAL A 15 4.35 -21.56 -13.58
C VAL A 15 3.40 -20.49 -13.05
N SER A 16 2.11 -20.81 -12.91
CA SER A 16 1.14 -19.88 -12.34
C SER A 16 1.48 -19.51 -10.89
N GLY A 17 1.92 -20.47 -10.08
CA GLY A 17 2.33 -20.23 -8.69
C GLY A 17 3.52 -19.29 -8.59
N ILE A 18 4.57 -19.52 -9.38
CA ILE A 18 5.78 -18.68 -9.41
C ILE A 18 5.45 -17.25 -9.86
N VAL A 19 4.60 -17.07 -10.86
CA VAL A 19 4.21 -15.73 -11.32
C VAL A 19 3.45 -14.98 -10.24
N VAL A 20 2.51 -15.63 -9.54
CA VAL A 20 1.75 -15.00 -8.45
C VAL A 20 2.65 -14.64 -7.27
N THR A 21 3.59 -15.51 -6.89
CA THR A 21 4.55 -15.18 -5.82
C THR A 21 5.48 -14.04 -6.22
N LEU A 22 5.91 -13.99 -7.48
CA LEU A 22 6.74 -12.91 -8.01
C LEU A 22 5.97 -11.57 -8.00
N ILE A 23 4.69 -11.56 -8.42
CA ILE A 23 3.82 -10.38 -8.30
C ILE A 23 3.66 -9.97 -6.83
N GLY A 24 3.44 -10.92 -5.92
CA GLY A 24 3.33 -10.63 -4.49
C GLY A 24 4.61 -10.03 -3.92
N LEU A 25 5.77 -10.59 -4.27
CA LEU A 25 7.07 -10.12 -3.80
C LEU A 25 7.38 -8.71 -4.32
N THR A 26 7.10 -8.42 -5.60
CA THR A 26 7.31 -7.09 -6.17
C THR A 26 6.39 -6.06 -5.54
N LEU A 27 5.11 -6.39 -5.29
CA LEU A 27 4.17 -5.52 -4.59
C LEU A 27 4.61 -5.21 -3.15
N ILE A 28 5.15 -6.19 -2.44
CA ILE A 28 5.73 -5.97 -1.10
C ILE A 28 6.91 -5.01 -1.19
N GLN A 29 7.79 -5.17 -2.19
CA GLN A 29 8.95 -4.29 -2.38
C GLN A 29 8.54 -2.84 -2.63
N VAL A 30 7.61 -2.57 -3.57
CA VAL A 30 7.14 -1.19 -3.80
C VAL A 30 6.37 -0.63 -2.60
N GLY A 31 5.64 -1.48 -1.86
CA GLY A 31 5.01 -1.09 -0.61
C GLY A 31 6.01 -0.62 0.45
N LEU A 32 7.11 -1.35 0.64
CA LEU A 32 8.20 -0.98 1.55
C LEU A 32 8.85 0.35 1.16
N VAL A 33 9.10 0.57 -0.14
CA VAL A 33 9.62 1.85 -0.65
C VAL A 33 8.66 3.00 -0.35
N SER A 34 7.35 2.79 -0.54
CA SER A 34 6.34 3.79 -0.20
C SER A 34 6.27 4.10 1.29
N MET A 35 6.44 3.09 2.16
CA MET A 35 6.51 3.27 3.61
C MET A 35 7.76 4.07 4.05
N GLY A 36 8.87 3.94 3.31
CA GLY A 36 10.10 4.69 3.55
C GLY A 36 10.07 6.16 3.09
N GLY A 37 8.97 6.66 2.54
CA GLY A 37 8.85 8.01 1.99
C GLY A 37 8.84 8.08 0.46
N GLY A 38 8.83 6.93 -0.21
CA GLY A 38 8.73 6.83 -1.67
C GLY A 38 10.01 7.17 -2.42
N TYR A 39 9.93 7.11 -3.75
CA TYR A 39 11.07 7.44 -4.63
C TYR A 39 11.52 8.91 -4.51
N ALA A 40 10.62 9.81 -4.10
CA ALA A 40 10.94 11.21 -3.85
C ALA A 40 11.93 11.37 -2.68
N ALA A 41 11.70 10.71 -1.55
CA ALA A 41 12.62 10.74 -0.40
C ALA A 41 13.98 10.07 -0.69
N MET A 42 14.02 9.16 -1.66
CA MET A 42 15.26 8.52 -2.13
C MET A 42 16.16 9.47 -2.92
N GLY A 43 15.57 10.43 -3.64
CA GLY A 43 16.30 11.49 -4.33
C GLY A 43 16.86 12.55 -3.39
N ASP A 44 16.14 12.85 -2.30
CA ASP A 44 16.51 13.90 -1.33
C ASP A 44 17.36 13.38 -0.14
N GLY A 45 17.70 12.08 -0.13
CA GLY A 45 18.47 11.46 0.96
C GLY A 45 17.72 11.34 2.30
N THR A 46 16.41 11.61 2.31
CA THR A 46 15.53 11.52 3.49
C THR A 46 14.74 10.20 3.56
N PHE A 47 15.13 9.23 2.72
CA PHE A 47 14.56 7.90 2.69
C PHE A 47 14.71 7.21 4.04
N GLY A 48 13.59 6.78 4.62
CA GLY A 48 13.57 6.18 5.95
C GLY A 48 13.85 7.18 7.08
N SER A 49 13.62 8.48 6.88
CA SER A 49 13.59 9.45 7.99
C SER A 49 12.69 8.95 9.12
N LEU A 50 13.11 9.21 10.36
CA LEU A 50 12.48 8.68 11.56
C LEU A 50 10.97 8.98 11.59
N ASP A 51 10.57 10.15 11.10
CA ASP A 51 9.17 10.57 11.03
C ASP A 51 8.33 9.71 10.08
N LYS A 52 8.84 9.42 8.88
CA LYS A 52 8.13 8.57 7.88
C LYS A 52 8.07 7.13 8.35
N LEU A 53 9.16 6.63 8.93
CA LEU A 53 9.24 5.27 9.45
C LEU A 53 8.37 5.07 10.69
N ALA A 54 8.32 6.07 11.59
CA ALA A 54 7.42 6.07 12.74
C ALA A 54 5.95 6.10 12.29
N LEU A 55 5.60 6.95 11.31
CA LEU A 55 4.25 6.97 10.75
C LEU A 55 3.87 5.59 10.16
N ALA A 56 4.69 5.04 9.25
CA ALA A 56 4.44 3.73 8.66
C ALA A 56 4.37 2.61 9.71
N GLY A 57 5.26 2.66 10.71
CA GLY A 57 5.30 1.71 11.83
C GLY A 57 4.04 1.79 12.71
N THR A 58 3.53 2.98 12.99
CA THR A 58 2.28 3.15 13.77
C THR A 58 1.07 2.60 13.02
N VAL A 59 0.96 2.86 11.71
CA VAL A 59 -0.11 2.31 10.87
C VAL A 59 -0.03 0.79 10.82
N LEU A 60 1.16 0.22 10.56
CA LEU A 60 1.37 -1.24 10.57
C LEU A 60 1.04 -1.86 11.93
N GLY A 61 1.50 -1.24 13.02
CA GLY A 61 1.21 -1.67 14.39
C GLY A 61 -0.30 -1.70 14.65
N LEU A 62 -1.02 -0.66 14.22
CA LEU A 62 -2.48 -0.59 14.34
C LEU A 62 -3.17 -1.71 13.56
N ILE A 63 -2.73 -1.98 12.32
CA ILE A 63 -3.25 -3.08 11.49
C ILE A 63 -3.06 -4.41 12.22
N VAL A 64 -1.87 -4.69 12.75
CA VAL A 64 -1.56 -5.97 13.44
C VAL A 64 -2.40 -6.12 14.71
N ILE A 65 -2.54 -5.07 15.52
CA ILE A 65 -3.34 -5.10 16.75
C ILE A 65 -4.83 -5.34 16.44
N LEU A 66 -5.39 -4.62 15.48
CA LEU A 66 -6.79 -4.76 15.09
C LEU A 66 -7.07 -6.10 14.39
N ASN A 67 -6.12 -6.63 13.61
CA ASN A 67 -6.22 -7.94 12.95
C ASN A 67 -6.23 -9.12 13.95
N ARG A 68 -5.68 -8.93 15.15
CA ARG A 68 -5.75 -9.91 16.25
C ARG A 68 -7.16 -10.04 16.84
N SER A 69 -8.08 -9.12 16.55
CA SER A 69 -9.46 -9.21 17.03
C SER A 69 -10.18 -10.45 16.47
N LYS A 70 -11.00 -11.09 17.31
CA LYS A 70 -11.72 -12.34 16.97
C LYS A 70 -12.83 -12.13 15.94
N ASN A 71 -13.29 -10.89 15.73
CA ASN A 71 -14.38 -10.58 14.82
C ASN A 71 -13.86 -10.40 13.37
N PRO A 72 -14.33 -11.21 12.40
CA PRO A 72 -13.87 -11.15 11.00
C PRO A 72 -14.20 -9.83 10.30
N TYR A 73 -15.30 -9.17 10.67
CA TYR A 73 -15.65 -7.84 10.17
C TYR A 73 -14.64 -6.77 10.62
N ILE A 74 -14.17 -6.85 11.87
CA ILE A 74 -13.16 -5.92 12.38
C ILE A 74 -11.85 -6.12 11.63
N ARG A 75 -11.48 -7.38 11.33
CA ARG A 75 -10.25 -7.70 10.57
C ARG A 75 -10.19 -7.04 9.19
N VAL A 76 -11.27 -7.08 8.42
CA VAL A 76 -11.32 -6.45 7.09
C VAL A 76 -11.33 -4.93 7.22
N ALA A 77 -12.06 -4.39 8.19
CA ALA A 77 -12.13 -2.96 8.46
C ALA A 77 -10.80 -2.38 9.00
N SER A 78 -9.93 -3.20 9.61
CA SER A 78 -8.65 -2.78 10.19
C SER A 78 -7.79 -1.97 9.22
N ILE A 79 -7.71 -2.39 7.95
CA ILE A 79 -6.94 -1.68 6.93
C ILE A 79 -7.49 -0.28 6.69
N VAL A 80 -8.81 -0.14 6.57
CA VAL A 80 -9.46 1.16 6.33
C VAL A 80 -9.28 2.08 7.54
N ILE A 81 -9.50 1.56 8.75
CA ILE A 81 -9.34 2.33 9.99
C ILE A 81 -7.88 2.78 10.14
N ALA A 82 -6.92 1.90 9.90
CA ALA A 82 -5.50 2.24 10.00
C ALA A 82 -5.08 3.30 8.97
N MET A 83 -5.60 3.23 7.74
CA MET A 83 -5.36 4.27 6.73
C MET A 83 -5.93 5.63 7.15
N LEU A 84 -7.15 5.65 7.70
CA LEU A 84 -7.76 6.89 8.20
C LEU A 84 -6.93 7.51 9.33
N VAL A 85 -6.54 6.71 10.31
CA VAL A 85 -5.70 7.15 11.43
C VAL A 85 -4.34 7.65 10.93
N GLY A 86 -3.70 6.91 10.02
CA GLY A 86 -2.42 7.30 9.42
C GLY A 86 -2.50 8.60 8.64
N TYR A 87 -3.59 8.82 7.88
CA TYR A 87 -3.82 10.07 7.16
C TYR A 87 -4.00 11.26 8.11
N VAL A 88 -4.78 11.08 9.18
CA VAL A 88 -4.97 12.12 10.21
C VAL A 88 -3.64 12.45 10.89
N MET A 89 -2.82 11.46 11.22
CA MET A 89 -1.48 11.68 11.77
C MET A 89 -0.57 12.42 10.78
N ALA A 90 -0.57 12.05 9.50
CA ALA A 90 0.22 12.73 8.47
C ALA A 90 -0.20 14.19 8.28
N TYR A 91 -1.51 14.48 8.42
CA TYR A 91 -2.05 15.83 8.39
C TYR A 91 -1.50 16.67 9.55
N PHE A 92 -1.48 16.13 10.77
CA PHE A 92 -0.88 16.82 11.92
C PHE A 92 0.63 17.02 11.79
N MET A 93 1.34 16.11 11.10
CA MET A 93 2.77 16.24 10.82
C MET A 93 3.09 17.23 9.68
N GLY A 94 2.08 17.88 9.08
CA GLY A 94 2.28 18.89 8.02
C GLY A 94 2.83 18.32 6.71
N MET A 95 2.80 16.98 6.55
CA MET A 95 3.32 16.28 5.37
C MET A 95 2.30 16.21 4.22
N VAL A 96 1.13 16.83 4.38
CA VAL A 96 0.03 16.82 3.42
C VAL A 96 -0.01 18.16 2.70
N ASP A 97 0.34 18.15 1.41
CA ASP A 97 0.22 19.32 0.55
C ASP A 97 -1.26 19.64 0.25
N THR A 98 -1.86 20.50 1.08
CA THR A 98 -3.23 20.99 0.90
C THR A 98 -3.36 22.06 -0.18
N SER A 99 -2.24 22.58 -0.70
CA SER A 99 -2.18 23.59 -1.78
C SER A 99 -2.83 23.10 -3.08
N LYS A 100 -2.73 21.81 -3.40
CA LYS A 100 -3.35 21.20 -4.59
C LYS A 100 -4.88 21.17 -4.56
N LEU A 101 -5.50 21.34 -3.40
CA LEU A 101 -6.95 21.39 -3.26
C LEU A 101 -7.54 22.73 -3.73
N GLY A 102 -6.74 23.80 -3.75
CA GLY A 102 -7.18 25.15 -4.12
C GLY A 102 -7.14 25.47 -5.62
N GLU A 103 -6.27 24.81 -6.39
CA GLU A 103 -6.08 25.07 -7.83
C GLU A 103 -6.78 24.07 -8.76
N THR A 104 -7.40 23.03 -8.20
CA THR A 104 -8.06 22.02 -9.03
C THR A 104 -9.42 22.54 -9.48
N ASN A 105 -9.54 22.89 -10.77
CA ASN A 105 -10.82 23.06 -11.45
C ASN A 105 -11.70 21.84 -11.16
N LEU A 106 -12.93 22.06 -10.70
CA LEU A 106 -13.93 21.04 -10.33
C LEU A 106 -14.21 19.98 -11.42
N VAL A 107 -13.74 20.22 -12.65
CA VAL A 107 -13.75 19.27 -13.76
C VAL A 107 -12.34 19.16 -14.34
N ALA A 108 -11.63 18.10 -13.98
CA ALA A 108 -10.43 17.66 -14.69
C ALA A 108 -10.87 16.68 -15.80
N LEU A 109 -10.83 17.13 -17.06
CA LEU A 109 -10.85 16.23 -18.21
C LEU A 109 -9.43 15.66 -18.38
N PRO A 110 -9.28 14.34 -18.56
CA PRO A 110 -8.02 13.61 -18.43
C PRO A 110 -6.94 13.99 -19.44
#